data_AF-A0AAN0Y1M4-F1
#
_entry.id   AF-A0AAN0Y1M4-F1
#
_cell.length_a   1.000
_cell.length_b   1.000
_cell.length_c   1.000
_cell.angle_alpha   90.00
_cell.angle_beta   90.00
_cell.angle_gamma   90.00
#
_symmetry.space_group_name_H-M   'P 1'
#
loop_
_entity.id
_entity.type
_entity.pdbx_description
1 polymer ?
#
loop_
_entity_poly.entity_id
_entity_poly.type
_entity_poly.pdbx_seq_one_letter_code
_entity_poly.pdbx_strand_id
1 'polypeptide(L)'
;MKYAFKTVLLGLSSIGLAACSANAEMQEGLTSEHQAMMVEAYRMSENTISFIAESTGCSQNDDFSLRVEQNSQTEVLVTIVRDKMDHCKRMPFSKTFTLPLGEELQGKKLSISNPMGKSLTKK
;
A
#
# COMPACT_ATOMS: atom_id res chain seq x y z
N MET A 1 -67.59 -42.51 -13.00
CA MET A 1 -66.37 -42.99 -13.69
C MET A 1 -65.14 -42.45 -12.97
N LYS A 2 -64.17 -43.35 -12.74
CA LYS A 2 -62.72 -43.10 -12.73
C LYS A 2 -62.10 -42.33 -11.55
N TYR A 3 -61.72 -43.12 -10.55
CA TYR A 3 -60.40 -43.25 -9.93
C TYR A 3 -59.45 -42.05 -9.84
N ALA A 4 -59.11 -41.79 -8.58
CA ALA A 4 -57.74 -41.67 -8.04
C ALA A 4 -56.87 -40.51 -8.53
N PHE A 5 -56.61 -39.58 -7.62
CA PHE A 5 -55.29 -38.96 -7.53
C PHE A 5 -54.82 -39.01 -6.08
N LYS A 6 -53.80 -39.85 -5.85
CA LYS A 6 -53.16 -40.05 -4.56
C LYS A 6 -52.38 -38.80 -4.17
N THR A 7 -52.50 -38.49 -2.89
CA THR A 7 -51.70 -37.59 -2.06
C THR A 7 -50.21 -37.76 -2.28
N VAL A 8 -49.54 -36.69 -2.74
CA VAL A 8 -48.13 -36.43 -2.48
C VAL A 8 -48.01 -34.92 -2.24
N LEU A 9 -47.92 -34.52 -0.97
CA LEU A 9 -47.49 -33.17 -0.60
C LEU A 9 -46.24 -33.32 0.24
N LEU A 10 -45.14 -33.01 -0.43
CA LEU A 10 -43.77 -33.01 0.04
C LEU A 10 -43.64 -32.13 1.29
N GLY A 11 -42.90 -32.64 2.28
CA GLY A 11 -42.57 -31.92 3.50
C GLY A 11 -41.86 -30.61 3.16
N LEU A 12 -42.42 -29.49 3.63
CA LEU A 12 -41.72 -28.23 3.66
C LEU A 12 -40.69 -28.28 4.80
N SER A 13 -39.44 -28.52 4.43
CA SER A 13 -38.28 -28.27 5.27
C SER A 13 -38.29 -26.80 5.69
N SER A 14 -38.29 -26.57 7.00
CA SER A 14 -38.10 -25.27 7.61
C SER A 14 -36.73 -24.73 7.25
N ILE A 15 -36.68 -23.76 6.33
CA ILE A 15 -35.48 -22.95 6.11
C ILE A 15 -35.38 -22.02 7.33
N GLY A 16 -34.55 -22.40 8.29
CA GLY A 16 -34.12 -21.49 9.34
C GLY A 16 -33.35 -20.34 8.69
N LEU A 17 -33.94 -19.15 8.68
CA LEU A 17 -33.22 -17.91 8.36
C LEU A 17 -32.30 -17.62 9.55
N ALA A 18 -31.08 -18.16 9.51
CA ALA A 18 -30.01 -17.65 10.35
C ALA A 18 -29.69 -16.23 9.86
N ALA A 19 -30.09 -15.24 10.66
CA ALA A 19 -29.73 -13.85 10.45
C ALA A 19 -28.23 -13.69 10.68
N CYS A 20 -27.44 -13.67 9.60
CA CYS A 20 -26.11 -13.08 9.64
C CYS A 20 -26.28 -11.56 9.53
N SER A 21 -26.49 -10.88 10.66
CA SER A 21 -26.12 -9.47 10.76
C SER A 21 -24.59 -9.40 10.67
N ALA A 22 -24.08 -9.37 9.45
CA ALA A 22 -22.74 -8.85 9.23
C ALA A 22 -22.81 -7.36 9.59
N ASN A 23 -22.35 -7.03 10.80
CA ASN A 23 -21.83 -5.70 11.04
C ASN A 23 -20.62 -5.59 10.11
N ALA A 24 -20.87 -5.21 8.86
CA ALA A 24 -19.90 -4.50 8.08
C ALA A 24 -19.72 -3.19 8.84
N GLU A 25 -18.82 -3.22 9.82
CA GLU A 25 -18.08 -2.04 10.20
C GLU A 25 -17.53 -1.55 8.87
N MET A 26 -18.25 -0.59 8.29
CA MET A 26 -17.80 0.19 7.17
C MET A 26 -16.64 0.96 7.77
N GLN A 27 -15.48 0.33 7.72
CA GLN A 27 -14.22 0.97 7.95
C GLN A 27 -14.21 2.02 6.87
N GLU A 28 -14.61 3.24 7.26
CA GLU A 28 -14.26 4.46 6.55
C GLU A 28 -12.75 4.35 6.39
N GLY A 29 -12.37 3.80 5.24
CA GLY A 29 -11.04 3.95 4.71
C GLY A 29 -10.93 5.44 4.49
N LEU A 30 -10.52 6.14 5.55
CA LEU A 30 -9.76 7.36 5.43
C LEU A 30 -8.70 7.01 4.39
N THR A 31 -8.93 7.47 3.17
CA THR A 31 -7.93 7.49 2.12
C THR A 31 -6.87 8.43 2.66
N SER A 32 -5.99 7.87 3.49
CA SER A 32 -4.83 8.58 4.01
C SER A 32 -4.09 9.07 2.78
N GLU A 33 -4.03 10.38 2.59
CA GLU A 33 -3.29 11.04 1.52
C GLU A 33 -1.81 10.61 1.49
N HIS A 34 -1.36 9.96 2.57
CA HIS A 34 -0.03 9.40 2.78
C HIS A 34 -0.07 7.89 2.46
N GLN A 35 0.23 7.52 1.21
CA GLN A 35 0.28 6.12 0.79
C GLN A 35 1.74 5.65 0.70
N ALA A 36 2.07 4.59 1.42
CA ALA A 36 3.34 3.90 1.22
C ALA A 36 3.40 3.38 -0.22
N MET A 37 4.40 3.83 -0.99
CA MET A 37 4.51 3.47 -2.40
C MET A 37 5.64 2.49 -2.63
N MET A 38 5.44 1.51 -3.50
CA MET A 38 6.54 0.62 -3.83
C MET A 38 7.58 1.37 -4.69
N VAL A 39 8.85 1.33 -4.30
CA VAL A 39 9.95 1.95 -5.06
C VAL A 39 10.73 0.90 -5.85
N GLU A 40 11.03 1.19 -7.11
CA GLU A 40 11.74 0.24 -7.98
C GLU A 40 13.19 0.05 -7.55
N ALA A 41 13.87 1.16 -7.29
CA ALA A 41 15.25 1.21 -6.86
C ALA A 41 15.51 2.49 -6.05
N TYR A 42 16.58 2.49 -5.26
CA TYR A 42 17.05 3.67 -4.54
C TYR A 42 18.57 3.71 -4.47
N ARG A 43 19.10 4.91 -4.32
CA ARG A 43 20.51 5.20 -4.11
C ARG A 43 20.66 6.25 -3.03
N MET A 44 21.61 6.01 -2.15
CA MET A 44 22.00 6.93 -1.08
C MET A 44 23.23 7.72 -1.47
N SER A 45 23.25 8.99 -1.08
CA SER A 45 24.43 9.86 -0.98
C SER A 45 24.55 10.37 0.46
N GLU A 46 25.56 11.17 0.77
CA GLU A 46 25.78 11.67 2.15
C GLU A 46 24.54 12.37 2.73
N ASN A 47 23.89 13.22 1.94
CA ASN A 47 22.81 14.10 2.42
C ASN A 47 21.48 13.89 1.69
N THR A 48 21.40 12.91 0.78
CA THR A 48 20.20 12.69 -0.04
C THR A 48 19.93 11.22 -0.28
N ILE A 49 18.65 10.91 -0.48
CA ILE A 49 18.20 9.67 -1.08
C ILE A 49 17.56 9.97 -2.42
N SER A 50 17.94 9.22 -3.45
CA SER A 50 17.24 9.21 -4.74
C SER A 50 16.55 7.88 -4.92
N PHE A 51 15.30 7.89 -5.41
CA PHE A 51 14.53 6.67 -5.65
C PHE A 51 13.72 6.78 -6.93
N ILE A 52 13.40 5.63 -7.50
CA ILE A 52 12.59 5.51 -8.72
C ILE A 52 11.17 5.11 -8.31
N ALA A 53 10.20 5.91 -8.77
CA ALA A 53 8.78 5.66 -8.56
C ALA A 53 7.98 6.02 -9.82
N GLU A 54 6.79 5.44 -9.94
CA GLU A 54 5.87 5.74 -11.03
C GLU A 54 5.31 7.17 -10.89
N SER A 55 5.23 7.88 -12.01
CA SER A 55 4.60 9.20 -12.15
C SER A 55 3.74 9.26 -13.40
N THR A 56 2.63 10.00 -13.31
CA THR A 56 1.78 10.37 -14.46
C THR A 56 2.01 11.81 -14.91
N GLY A 57 3.00 12.52 -14.34
CA GLY A 57 3.58 13.76 -14.88
C GLY A 57 3.63 14.95 -13.93
N CYS A 58 2.86 14.96 -12.83
CA CYS A 58 2.76 16.11 -11.93
C CYS A 58 3.59 15.94 -10.66
N SER A 59 4.00 14.71 -10.31
CA SER A 59 4.75 14.45 -9.07
C SER A 59 6.05 15.26 -9.00
N GLN A 60 6.30 15.85 -7.84
CA GLN A 60 7.51 16.59 -7.46
C GLN A 60 8.18 15.97 -6.23
N ASN A 61 9.40 16.40 -5.90
CA ASN A 61 10.13 15.83 -4.76
C ASN A 61 9.40 16.07 -3.43
N ASP A 62 8.75 17.22 -3.25
CA ASP A 62 8.00 17.60 -2.05
C ASP A 62 6.63 16.91 -1.91
N ASP A 63 6.29 16.04 -2.86
CA ASP A 63 5.13 15.16 -2.77
C ASP A 63 5.46 13.84 -2.04
N PHE A 64 6.69 13.71 -1.55
CA PHE A 64 7.17 12.52 -0.86
C PHE A 64 7.87 12.86 0.46
N SER A 65 7.79 11.91 1.39
CA SER A 65 8.46 11.98 2.68
C SER A 65 9.13 10.66 3.05
N LEU A 66 10.09 10.74 3.99
CA LEU A 66 10.70 9.58 4.63
C LEU A 66 10.05 9.39 6.00
N ARG A 67 9.36 8.26 6.17
CA ARG A 67 8.86 7.83 7.47
C ARG A 67 9.87 6.88 8.12
N VAL A 68 10.37 7.24 9.29
CA VAL A 68 11.29 6.38 10.05
C VAL A 68 10.50 5.30 10.77
N GLU A 69 10.80 4.03 10.47
CA GLU A 69 10.16 2.87 11.09
C GLU A 69 11.01 2.32 12.25
N GLN A 70 12.32 2.26 12.07
CA GLN A 70 13.27 1.84 13.10
C GLN A 70 14.55 2.66 13.01
N ASN A 71 15.08 3.09 14.16
CA ASN A 71 16.28 3.91 14.23
C ASN A 71 17.25 3.34 15.27
N SER A 72 18.38 2.82 14.81
CA SER A 72 19.48 2.35 15.66
C SER A 72 20.70 3.25 15.52
N GLN A 73 21.80 2.93 16.22
CA GLN A 73 23.04 3.70 16.10
C GLN A 73 23.67 3.59 14.71
N THR A 74 23.55 2.44 14.04
CA THR A 74 24.27 2.14 12.79
C THR A 74 23.36 1.98 11.58
N GLU A 75 22.09 1.62 11.79
CA GLU A 75 21.12 1.37 10.72
C GLU A 75 19.79 2.08 11.00
N VAL A 76 19.13 2.50 9.92
CA VAL A 76 17.77 3.05 9.95
C VAL A 76 16.92 2.37 8.88
N LEU A 77 15.71 1.95 9.26
CA LEU A 77 14.70 1.45 8.35
C LEU A 77 13.69 2.57 8.12
N VAL A 78 13.46 2.92 6.86
CA VAL A 78 12.50 3.95 6.47
C VAL A 78 11.53 3.43 5.40
N THR A 79 10.36 4.05 5.36
CA THR A 79 9.35 3.88 4.31
C THR A 79 9.29 5.16 3.50
N ILE A 80 9.33 5.07 2.17
CA ILE A 80 9.05 6.23 1.30
C ILE A 80 7.53 6.34 1.15
N VAL A 81 6.99 7.50 1.52
CA VAL A 81 5.56 7.79 1.48
C VAL A 81 5.31 8.84 0.41
N ARG A 82 4.27 8.64 -0.38
CA ARG A 82 3.72 9.67 -1.27
C ARG A 82 2.64 10.41 -0.50
N ASP A 83 2.86 11.69 -0.26
CA ASP A 83 1.98 12.57 0.51
C ASP A 83 0.98 13.30 -0.40
N LYS A 84 1.31 13.45 -1.69
CA LYS A 84 0.40 14.02 -2.70
C LYS A 84 0.25 13.11 -3.92
N MET A 85 -1.00 12.95 -4.36
CA MET A 85 -1.34 12.14 -5.52
C MET A 85 -0.88 12.80 -6.83
N ASP A 86 -0.43 11.99 -7.79
CA ASP A 86 -0.12 12.47 -9.14
C ASP A 86 -1.40 12.63 -9.96
N HIS A 87 -1.86 13.88 -10.11
CA HIS A 87 -3.11 14.19 -10.81
C HIS A 87 -2.95 14.34 -12.33
N CYS A 88 -1.74 14.25 -12.86
CA CYS A 88 -1.54 14.32 -14.30
C CYS A 88 -2.09 13.05 -14.99
N LYS A 89 -2.43 13.16 -16.27
CA LYS A 89 -3.04 12.08 -17.07
C LYS A 89 -2.11 11.54 -18.16
N ARG A 90 -0.79 11.73 -18.02
CA ARG A 90 0.17 11.12 -18.94
C ARG A 90 0.20 9.61 -18.68
N MET A 91 0.53 8.84 -19.71
CA MET A 91 0.88 7.43 -19.54
C MET A 91 1.94 7.29 -18.45
N PRO A 92 1.75 6.39 -17.46
CA PRO A 92 2.70 6.23 -16.36
C PRO A 92 4.12 5.94 -16.83
N PHE A 93 5.09 6.50 -16.13
CA PHE A 93 6.52 6.32 -16.42
C PHE A 93 7.34 6.39 -15.14
N SER A 94 8.45 5.66 -15.10
CA SER A 94 9.40 5.71 -14.00
C SER A 94 10.12 7.06 -13.98
N LYS A 95 10.11 7.74 -12.84
CA LYS A 95 10.79 9.01 -12.60
C LYS A 95 11.64 8.90 -11.35
N THR A 96 12.82 9.52 -11.40
CA THR A 96 13.69 9.64 -10.22
C THR A 96 13.27 10.85 -9.40
N PHE A 97 13.09 10.64 -8.10
CA PHE A 97 12.85 11.68 -7.11
C PHE A 97 14.01 11.71 -6.12
N THR A 98 14.26 12.87 -5.52
CA THR A 98 15.36 13.07 -4.57
C THR A 98 14.87 13.81 -3.34
N LEU A 99 15.07 13.20 -2.17
CA LEU A 99 14.76 13.81 -0.87
C LEU A 99 16.05 14.10 -0.09
N PRO A 100 16.10 15.21 0.67
CA PRO A 100 17.17 15.42 1.64
C PRO A 100 17.06 14.41 2.79
N LEU A 101 18.20 14.05 3.37
CA LEU A 101 18.27 13.27 4.61
C LEU A 101 18.40 14.20 5.80
N GLY A 102 17.53 14.01 6.79
CA GLY A 102 17.68 14.63 8.11
C GLY A 102 19.04 14.28 8.72
N GLU A 103 19.60 15.19 9.51
CA GLU A 103 20.90 15.02 10.16
C GLU A 103 20.98 13.72 10.99
N GLU A 104 19.85 13.31 11.57
CA GLU A 104 19.72 12.08 12.36
C GLU A 104 19.87 10.78 11.55
N LEU A 105 19.77 10.87 10.23
CA LEU A 105 19.88 9.76 9.29
C LEU A 105 21.25 9.72 8.60
N GLN A 106 22.00 10.82 8.63
CA GLN A 106 23.31 10.92 7.97
C GLN A 106 24.33 9.98 8.64
N GLY A 107 25.18 9.36 7.82
CA GLY A 107 26.19 8.41 8.28
C GLY A 107 25.66 7.02 8.71
N LYS A 108 24.34 6.83 8.78
CA LYS A 108 23.72 5.52 9.06
C LYS A 108 23.49 4.76 7.78
N LYS A 109 23.49 3.43 7.88
CA LYS A 109 23.05 2.56 6.78
C LYS A 109 21.52 2.59 6.70
N LEU A 110 21.00 3.16 5.63
CA LEU A 110 19.57 3.27 5.39
C LEU A 110 19.03 2.08 4.59
N SER A 111 17.91 1.52 5.03
CA SER A 111 17.16 0.47 4.32
C SER A 111 15.74 0.95 4.02
N ILE A 112 15.23 0.62 2.84
CA ILE A 112 13.85 0.92 2.43
C ILE A 112 12.94 -0.28 2.68
N SER A 113 11.82 -0.08 3.37
CA SER A 113 10.85 -1.12 3.73
C SER A 113 9.94 -1.55 2.58
N ASN A 114 9.73 -0.67 1.58
CA ASN A 114 8.79 -0.85 0.48
C ASN A 114 9.41 -0.89 -0.95
N PRO A 115 10.40 -1.76 -1.25
CA PRO A 115 10.91 -1.94 -2.61
C PRO A 115 10.07 -2.90 -3.46
N MET A 116 9.88 -2.62 -4.77
CA MET A 116 9.14 -3.47 -5.73
C MET A 116 9.78 -4.85 -5.98
N GLY A 117 11.09 -5.00 -5.76
CA GLY A 117 11.82 -6.23 -6.11
C GLY A 117 13.08 -6.47 -5.26
N LYS A 118 12.98 -7.49 -4.39
CA LYS A 118 13.98 -8.10 -3.50
C LYS A 118 14.84 -7.12 -2.66
N SER A 119 14.47 -7.06 -1.39
CA SER A 119 15.35 -6.81 -0.24
C SER A 119 16.81 -7.12 -0.54
N LEU A 120 17.66 -6.14 -0.24
CA LEU A 120 19.11 -6.17 -0.10
C LEU A 120 19.70 -7.59 -0.22
N THR A 121 20.42 -7.86 -1.29
CA THR A 121 21.33 -9.00 -1.40
C THR A 121 22.27 -9.01 -0.20
N LYS A 122 22.01 -9.87 0.79
CA LYS A 122 23.04 -10.32 1.72
C LYS A 122 23.92 -11.30 0.93
N LYS A 123 25.19 -10.92 0.77
CA LYS A 123 26.24 -11.68 0.12
C LYS A 123 26.53 -12.97 0.89
#